data_AF-A0A6V7GY27-F1
#
_entry.id   AF-A0A6V7GY27-F1
#
_cell.length_a   1.000
_cell.length_b   1.000
_cell.length_c   1.000
_cell.angle_alpha   90.00
_cell.angle_beta   90.00
_cell.angle_gamma   90.00
#
_symmetry.space_group_name_H-M   'P 1'
#
loop_
_entity.id
_entity.type
_entity.pdbx_description
1 polymer ?
#
loop_
_entity_poly.entity_id
_entity_poly.type
_entity_poly.pdbx_seq_one_letter_code
_entity_poly.pdbx_strand_id
1 'polypeptide(L)'
;QMGRNLIIPGGTRVIDARGKYVMPGGIDPHTHFECELMGAKSVDDFYQGTKAAVAGGTTMIIDFVIPRKDESVLEAYERYRESADQKVCCDYSLHVAVTSWSPKVKEEMATLVKEHGVSSFKMFMAYRDMFMLRDPELIETFKACKELGAIAMVHAENGDIVAENTKRLLDAGVTGPEGHEMSRPEEVEAEAVNRACIIASQVNCPLYIVHVMSRSAAEAVDAARRRGACVFGETLAAAIGTDGTNYTHKCWKHAAAHVLSPPLRPDPDTPRVLLNMLANKSAADVVSSRRSEGVVLFGETLASTVGIDGSEQYGKDIEKGRRYVTSPPLRPDPTTPTYLIEHLAQDGLQVTGSDNCTFNAEQKALGKDDFSKIPNGVNGVEDRMSVVWEKGVHAGIMDPTRFVAVTSTNAAKIFNLYPRKGVIAVGSDADIVVWDPNRKRTISAQTHVQAVDFNIFEGMEVHGVPEYVIVEGRVCVDECELKAVHGFGKFVETPSHNIDYVYCLIEDREKRPRGVARTEAEAKKHAEEDAAIARAKEEARAAAAALAKSRQTNGTYDSPKPKISMPDCMPTLPDSAVITPSSKGPRMEGQRNLQDSTFSIS
;
A
#
# COMPACT_ATOMS: atom_id res chain seq x y z
N GLN A 1 -1.02 -36.48 12.16
CA GLN A 1 -2.44 -36.88 12.33
C GLN A 1 -3.23 -35.64 12.73
N MET A 2 -4.52 -35.55 12.42
CA MET A 2 -5.40 -34.47 12.89
C MET A 2 -6.81 -35.04 13.16
N GLY A 3 -7.45 -34.64 14.26
CA GLY A 3 -8.74 -35.17 14.68
C GLY A 3 -8.92 -35.18 16.20
N ARG A 4 -10.05 -35.72 16.67
CA ARG A 4 -10.34 -35.94 18.10
C ARG A 4 -9.88 -37.35 18.52
N ASN A 5 -9.47 -37.51 19.78
CA ASN A 5 -9.11 -38.80 20.38
C ASN A 5 -8.06 -39.60 19.57
N LEU A 6 -6.98 -38.92 19.15
CA LEU A 6 -5.91 -39.51 18.34
C LEU A 6 -5.19 -40.66 19.07
N ILE A 7 -4.70 -41.64 18.31
CA ILE A 7 -3.84 -42.70 18.84
C ILE A 7 -2.42 -42.13 18.97
N ILE A 8 -1.98 -41.96 20.21
CA ILE A 8 -0.67 -41.38 20.58
C ILE A 8 0.37 -42.51 20.75
N PRO A 9 1.46 -42.53 19.97
CA PRO A 9 2.57 -43.48 20.19
C PRO A 9 3.26 -43.27 21.55
N GLY A 10 3.73 -44.36 22.16
CA GLY A 10 4.52 -44.29 23.41
C GLY A 10 5.77 -43.42 23.24
N GLY A 11 6.06 -42.58 24.24
CA GLY A 11 7.20 -41.64 24.21
C GLY A 11 6.92 -40.31 23.50
N THR A 12 5.73 -40.11 22.90
CA THR A 12 5.35 -38.82 22.29
C THR A 12 5.24 -37.72 23.37
N ARG A 13 5.90 -36.57 23.16
CA ARG A 13 5.70 -35.38 24.00
C ARG A 13 4.28 -34.85 23.80
N VAL A 14 3.54 -34.68 24.89
CA VAL A 14 2.21 -34.06 24.90
C VAL A 14 2.33 -32.60 25.36
N ILE A 15 1.57 -31.70 24.75
CA ILE A 15 1.47 -30.27 25.09
C ILE A 15 0.01 -29.95 25.41
N ASP A 16 -0.26 -29.17 26.47
CA ASP A 16 -1.63 -28.80 26.85
C ASP A 16 -2.10 -27.50 26.20
N ALA A 17 -2.91 -27.64 25.15
CA ALA A 17 -3.56 -26.55 24.43
C ALA A 17 -5.00 -26.26 24.91
N ARG A 18 -5.45 -26.75 26.08
CA ARG A 18 -6.79 -26.41 26.61
C ARG A 18 -6.92 -24.89 26.82
N GLY A 19 -7.99 -24.31 26.27
CA GLY A 19 -8.28 -22.87 26.35
C GLY A 19 -7.40 -22.00 25.43
N LYS A 20 -6.55 -22.60 24.60
CA LYS A 20 -5.58 -21.94 23.72
C LYS A 20 -5.93 -22.23 22.25
N TYR A 21 -5.44 -21.41 21.33
CA TYR A 21 -5.51 -21.72 19.91
C TYR A 21 -4.32 -22.60 19.51
N VAL A 22 -4.54 -23.52 18.57
CA VAL A 22 -3.47 -24.24 17.87
C VAL A 22 -3.55 -23.82 16.41
N MET A 23 -2.57 -23.05 15.97
CA MET A 23 -2.59 -22.32 14.70
C MET A 23 -1.26 -22.47 13.95
N PRO A 24 -1.21 -22.18 12.64
CA PRO A 24 0.04 -22.18 11.90
C PRO A 24 1.00 -21.15 12.53
N GLY A 25 2.30 -21.41 12.44
CA GLY A 25 3.28 -20.38 12.73
C GLY A 25 3.15 -19.19 11.78
N GLY A 26 3.43 -18.00 12.31
CA GLY A 26 3.42 -16.77 11.52
C GLY A 26 4.45 -16.83 10.40
N ILE A 27 4.10 -16.30 9.23
CA ILE A 27 5.03 -16.06 8.13
C ILE A 27 5.19 -14.56 8.02
N ASP A 28 6.41 -14.05 8.17
CA ASP A 28 6.73 -12.63 8.00
C ASP A 28 7.35 -12.41 6.62
N PRO A 29 6.66 -11.80 5.65
CA PRO A 29 7.17 -11.59 4.30
C PRO A 29 8.17 -10.41 4.20
N HIS A 30 8.47 -9.70 5.29
CA HIS A 30 9.26 -8.47 5.21
C HIS A 30 10.30 -8.37 6.33
N THR A 31 11.49 -8.93 6.07
CA THR A 31 12.67 -8.77 6.93
C THR A 31 13.88 -8.30 6.13
N HIS A 32 14.85 -7.67 6.83
CA HIS A 32 16.13 -7.21 6.27
C HIS A 32 17.27 -7.51 7.27
N PHE A 33 17.46 -8.78 7.59
CA PHE A 33 18.52 -9.20 8.49
C PHE A 33 19.90 -8.97 7.86
N GLU A 34 20.86 -8.51 8.66
CA GLU A 34 22.21 -8.11 8.20
C GLU A 34 22.28 -7.03 7.11
N CYS A 35 21.16 -6.41 6.71
CA CYS A 35 21.12 -5.43 5.61
C CYS A 35 22.02 -4.21 5.85
N GLU A 36 22.74 -3.78 4.81
CA GLU A 36 23.62 -2.61 4.82
C GLU A 36 22.91 -1.41 4.19
N LEU A 37 22.48 -0.42 5.01
CA LEU A 37 21.72 0.74 4.56
C LEU A 37 22.25 2.03 5.20
N MET A 38 22.38 3.09 4.39
CA MET A 38 22.78 4.44 4.83
C MET A 38 24.08 4.51 5.66
N GLY A 39 25.00 3.56 5.44
CA GLY A 39 26.30 3.49 6.13
C GLY A 39 26.29 2.72 7.46
N ALA A 40 25.17 2.12 7.83
CA ALA A 40 25.06 1.19 8.95
C ALA A 40 24.67 -0.22 8.48
N LYS A 41 24.82 -1.22 9.36
CA LYS A 41 24.37 -2.59 9.15
C LYS A 41 23.31 -2.95 10.20
N SER A 42 22.23 -3.61 9.75
CA SER A 42 21.16 -4.14 10.59
C SER A 42 21.72 -5.01 11.72
N VAL A 43 21.30 -4.78 12.97
CA VAL A 43 21.84 -5.45 14.16
C VAL A 43 21.21 -6.80 14.44
N ASP A 44 19.95 -7.01 14.03
CA ASP A 44 19.41 -8.35 13.90
C ASP A 44 20.06 -9.05 12.70
N ASP A 45 20.89 -10.05 12.99
CA ASP A 45 21.44 -10.95 11.98
C ASP A 45 20.51 -12.15 11.74
N PHE A 46 20.79 -12.99 10.74
CA PHE A 46 19.92 -14.14 10.43
C PHE A 46 19.73 -15.11 11.61
N TYR A 47 20.66 -15.19 12.57
CA TYR A 47 20.47 -15.98 13.78
C TYR A 47 19.59 -15.22 14.78
N GLN A 48 19.97 -14.01 15.15
CA GLN A 48 19.32 -13.28 16.24
C GLN A 48 17.91 -12.78 15.85
N GLY A 49 17.71 -12.42 14.58
CA GLY A 49 16.42 -12.05 14.00
C GLY A 49 15.44 -13.22 13.92
N THR A 50 15.84 -14.39 13.39
CA THR A 50 14.96 -15.58 13.37
C THR A 50 14.72 -16.18 14.74
N LYS A 51 15.70 -16.11 15.65
CA LYS A 51 15.54 -16.46 17.07
C LYS A 51 14.47 -15.60 17.75
N ALA A 52 14.40 -14.30 17.42
CA ALA A 52 13.36 -13.41 17.91
C ALA A 52 12.01 -13.62 17.20
N ALA A 53 12.01 -13.89 15.89
CA ALA A 53 10.82 -14.31 15.14
C ALA A 53 10.14 -15.51 15.82
N VAL A 54 10.93 -16.55 16.14
CA VAL A 54 10.48 -17.76 16.85
C VAL A 54 9.97 -17.44 18.26
N ALA A 55 10.60 -16.52 19.00
CA ALA A 55 10.07 -16.04 20.28
C ALA A 55 8.68 -15.36 20.13
N GLY A 56 8.46 -14.66 19.02
CA GLY A 56 7.19 -14.04 18.65
C GLY A 56 6.12 -14.97 18.07
N GLY A 57 6.44 -16.24 17.81
CA GLY A 57 5.52 -17.16 17.11
C GLY A 57 5.50 -17.03 15.59
N THR A 58 6.44 -16.30 15.00
CA THR A 58 6.76 -16.36 13.57
C THR A 58 7.71 -17.55 13.34
N THR A 59 7.34 -18.49 12.45
CA THR A 59 8.14 -19.69 12.15
C THR A 59 8.72 -19.69 10.74
N MET A 60 8.41 -18.67 9.93
CA MET A 60 9.08 -18.43 8.67
C MET A 60 9.25 -16.94 8.42
N ILE A 61 10.40 -16.55 7.86
CA ILE A 61 10.66 -15.20 7.36
C ILE A 61 10.91 -15.22 5.85
N ILE A 62 10.69 -14.10 5.17
CA ILE A 62 11.16 -13.87 3.80
C ILE A 62 11.95 -12.56 3.82
N ASP A 63 13.22 -12.66 3.45
CA ASP A 63 14.18 -11.55 3.54
C ASP A 63 14.48 -10.94 2.17
N PHE A 64 14.83 -9.66 2.11
CA PHE A 64 15.12 -8.96 0.86
C PHE A 64 16.62 -8.99 0.54
N VAL A 65 17.01 -9.81 -0.44
CA VAL A 65 18.32 -9.74 -1.08
C VAL A 65 18.45 -8.39 -1.78
N ILE A 66 19.20 -7.47 -1.18
CA ILE A 66 19.59 -6.21 -1.82
C ILE A 66 21.00 -6.35 -2.40
N PRO A 67 21.15 -6.23 -3.74
CA PRO A 67 22.46 -6.11 -4.38
C PRO A 67 23.15 -4.82 -3.97
N ARG A 68 24.44 -4.94 -3.65
CA ARG A 68 25.33 -3.79 -3.50
C ARG A 68 25.54 -3.10 -4.85
N LYS A 69 26.08 -1.89 -4.82
CA LYS A 69 26.43 -1.19 -6.05
C LYS A 69 27.45 -2.01 -6.86
N ASP A 70 27.18 -2.15 -8.15
CA ASP A 70 28.01 -2.86 -9.14
C ASP A 70 28.08 -4.40 -8.92
N GLU A 71 27.28 -4.97 -8.00
CA GLU A 71 27.07 -6.42 -7.75
C GLU A 71 25.89 -6.95 -8.58
N SER A 72 25.94 -8.21 -9.07
CA SER A 72 24.79 -8.83 -9.75
C SER A 72 23.71 -9.33 -8.80
N VAL A 73 22.50 -9.60 -9.33
CA VAL A 73 21.41 -10.14 -8.50
C VAL A 73 21.65 -11.61 -8.10
N LEU A 74 22.50 -12.34 -8.83
CA LEU A 74 22.93 -13.70 -8.47
C LEU A 74 24.00 -13.69 -7.37
N GLU A 75 25.07 -12.91 -7.53
CA GLU A 75 26.13 -12.77 -6.50
C GLU A 75 25.54 -12.27 -5.17
N ALA A 76 24.58 -11.34 -5.23
CA ALA A 76 23.83 -10.89 -4.06
C ALA A 76 23.01 -12.02 -3.42
N TYR A 77 22.31 -12.83 -4.21
CA TYR A 77 21.52 -13.97 -3.72
C TYR A 77 22.41 -15.04 -3.06
N GLU A 78 23.53 -15.40 -3.70
CA GLU A 78 24.52 -16.33 -3.14
C GLU A 78 25.07 -15.82 -1.80
N ARG A 79 25.47 -14.55 -1.73
CA ARG A 79 25.95 -13.88 -0.51
C ARG A 79 24.93 -13.91 0.64
N TYR A 80 23.64 -13.77 0.35
CA TYR A 80 22.59 -13.88 1.37
C TYR A 80 22.40 -15.35 1.82
N ARG A 81 22.36 -16.31 0.87
CA ARG A 81 22.27 -17.75 1.16
C ARG A 81 23.43 -18.25 2.02
N GLU A 82 24.67 -17.87 1.70
CA GLU A 82 25.88 -18.27 2.44
C GLU A 82 25.82 -17.89 3.93
N SER A 83 25.26 -16.71 4.25
CA SER A 83 25.13 -16.22 5.63
C SER A 83 23.91 -16.82 6.33
N ALA A 84 22.76 -16.85 5.65
CA ALA A 84 21.50 -17.28 6.24
C ALA A 84 21.45 -18.79 6.52
N ASP A 85 21.86 -19.65 5.59
CA ASP A 85 21.81 -21.12 5.73
C ASP A 85 22.58 -21.65 6.95
N GLN A 86 23.60 -20.92 7.41
CA GLN A 86 24.39 -21.29 8.59
C GLN A 86 23.77 -20.83 9.92
N LYS A 87 22.84 -19.87 9.87
CA LYS A 87 22.41 -19.07 11.03
C LYS A 87 20.97 -19.30 11.44
N VAL A 88 20.04 -19.43 10.49
CA VAL A 88 18.60 -19.32 10.76
C VAL A 88 18.07 -20.36 11.78
N CYS A 89 17.25 -19.89 12.71
CA CYS A 89 16.55 -20.71 13.71
C CYS A 89 15.22 -21.29 13.22
N CYS A 90 14.69 -20.77 12.12
CA CYS A 90 13.46 -21.22 11.49
C CYS A 90 13.58 -21.13 9.96
N ASP A 91 12.63 -21.74 9.25
CA ASP A 91 12.66 -21.73 7.79
C ASP A 91 12.62 -20.29 7.23
N TYR A 92 13.18 -20.11 6.04
CA TYR A 92 13.19 -18.82 5.37
C TYR A 92 13.09 -18.95 3.85
N SER A 93 12.76 -17.86 3.18
CA SER A 93 12.97 -17.70 1.74
C SER A 93 13.55 -16.32 1.44
N LEU A 94 13.75 -16.01 0.17
CA LEU A 94 14.36 -14.76 -0.28
C LEU A 94 13.55 -14.09 -1.39
N HIS A 95 13.22 -12.83 -1.18
CA HIS A 95 12.83 -11.88 -2.22
C HIS A 95 14.11 -11.27 -2.82
N VAL A 96 14.15 -10.93 -4.11
CA VAL A 96 15.36 -10.32 -4.73
C VAL A 96 15.08 -8.92 -5.27
N ALA A 97 15.88 -7.95 -4.86
CA ALA A 97 15.74 -6.56 -5.30
C ALA A 97 16.31 -6.32 -6.70
N VAL A 98 15.54 -5.63 -7.53
CA VAL A 98 15.92 -5.18 -8.86
C VAL A 98 16.15 -3.67 -8.80
N THR A 99 17.37 -3.30 -8.44
CA THR A 99 17.81 -1.90 -8.20
C THR A 99 18.28 -1.18 -9.47
N SER A 100 18.43 -1.91 -10.58
CA SER A 100 18.70 -1.37 -11.93
C SER A 100 18.11 -2.30 -12.99
N TRP A 101 17.99 -1.85 -14.24
CA TRP A 101 17.43 -2.65 -15.33
C TRP A 101 18.40 -2.83 -16.50
N SER A 102 18.54 -4.07 -16.97
CA SER A 102 19.25 -4.43 -18.20
C SER A 102 18.81 -5.80 -18.72
N PRO A 103 19.11 -6.17 -19.98
CA PRO A 103 18.88 -7.54 -20.47
C PRO A 103 19.57 -8.62 -19.63
N LYS A 104 20.78 -8.34 -19.12
CA LYS A 104 21.50 -9.23 -18.19
C LYS A 104 20.68 -9.47 -16.92
N VAL A 105 20.13 -8.42 -16.31
CA VAL A 105 19.28 -8.55 -15.11
C VAL A 105 18.04 -9.40 -15.40
N LYS A 106 17.44 -9.30 -16.60
CA LYS A 106 16.33 -10.20 -16.99
C LYS A 106 16.77 -11.67 -17.06
N GLU A 107 17.97 -11.94 -17.57
CA GLU A 107 18.53 -13.30 -17.64
C GLU A 107 18.80 -13.85 -16.23
N GLU A 108 19.38 -13.04 -15.34
CA GLU A 108 19.65 -13.42 -13.95
C GLU A 108 18.36 -13.64 -13.13
N MET A 109 17.32 -12.81 -13.32
CA MET A 109 15.97 -13.07 -12.79
C MET A 109 15.40 -14.41 -13.29
N ALA A 110 15.68 -14.78 -14.54
CA ALA A 110 15.22 -16.05 -15.10
C ALA A 110 15.96 -17.27 -14.52
N THR A 111 17.24 -17.14 -14.17
CA THR A 111 17.99 -18.17 -13.41
C THR A 111 17.46 -18.27 -11.98
N LEU A 112 17.28 -17.16 -11.27
CA LEU A 112 16.71 -17.13 -9.91
C LEU A 112 15.34 -17.85 -9.83
N VAL A 113 14.49 -17.65 -10.83
CA VAL A 113 13.19 -18.33 -10.93
C VAL A 113 13.31 -19.84 -11.20
N LYS A 114 14.21 -20.26 -12.10
CA LYS A 114 14.27 -21.65 -12.61
C LYS A 114 15.15 -22.58 -11.78
N GLU A 115 16.22 -22.06 -11.20
CA GLU A 115 17.31 -22.84 -10.62
C GLU A 115 17.47 -22.59 -9.10
N HIS A 116 16.82 -21.54 -8.58
CA HIS A 116 16.89 -21.16 -7.16
C HIS A 116 15.51 -20.99 -6.50
N GLY A 117 14.42 -21.17 -7.25
CA GLY A 117 13.06 -21.12 -6.72
C GLY A 117 12.67 -19.77 -6.11
N VAL A 118 13.08 -18.65 -6.71
CA VAL A 118 12.67 -17.29 -6.29
C VAL A 118 11.64 -16.73 -7.27
N SER A 119 10.39 -16.57 -6.82
CA SER A 119 9.28 -16.05 -7.65
C SER A 119 8.86 -14.61 -7.32
N SER A 120 9.69 -13.82 -6.65
CA SER A 120 9.30 -12.51 -6.12
C SER A 120 10.43 -11.48 -6.17
N PHE A 121 10.16 -10.35 -6.83
CA PHE A 121 11.18 -9.34 -7.14
C PHE A 121 10.77 -7.94 -6.64
N LYS A 122 11.69 -7.23 -5.98
CA LYS A 122 11.46 -5.94 -5.30
C LYS A 122 12.05 -4.77 -6.09
N MET A 123 11.18 -3.90 -6.59
CA MET A 123 11.54 -2.66 -7.28
C MET A 123 11.28 -1.45 -6.37
N PHE A 124 12.00 -0.35 -6.60
CA PHE A 124 11.85 0.88 -5.82
C PHE A 124 11.45 2.07 -6.70
N MET A 125 10.44 2.82 -6.23
CA MET A 125 10.08 4.15 -6.76
C MET A 125 10.69 5.27 -5.91
N ALA A 126 11.12 4.93 -4.69
CA ALA A 126 11.87 5.75 -3.75
C ALA A 126 13.40 5.57 -3.96
N TYR A 127 14.20 6.18 -3.08
CA TYR A 127 15.68 6.07 -3.08
C TYR A 127 16.32 6.48 -4.41
N ARG A 128 16.01 7.71 -4.83
CA ARG A 128 16.63 8.42 -5.94
C ARG A 128 18.16 8.30 -5.89
N ASP A 129 18.77 8.11 -7.05
CA ASP A 129 20.22 7.94 -7.23
C ASP A 129 20.85 6.70 -6.53
N MET A 130 20.04 5.82 -5.90
CA MET A 130 20.49 4.56 -5.28
C MET A 130 19.78 3.32 -5.82
N PHE A 131 18.44 3.25 -5.71
CA PHE A 131 17.64 2.07 -6.09
C PHE A 131 16.46 2.40 -7.02
N MET A 132 16.16 3.68 -7.25
CA MET A 132 14.98 4.15 -7.97
C MET A 132 14.95 3.72 -9.44
N LEU A 133 13.93 2.95 -9.82
CA LEU A 133 13.57 2.70 -11.22
C LEU A 133 12.53 3.74 -11.68
N ARG A 134 12.65 4.21 -12.92
CA ARG A 134 11.65 5.10 -13.55
C ARG A 134 10.59 4.27 -14.27
N ASP A 135 9.46 4.88 -14.62
CA ASP A 135 8.33 4.21 -15.27
C ASP A 135 8.70 3.29 -16.46
N PRO A 136 9.64 3.62 -17.38
CA PRO A 136 10.05 2.69 -18.44
C PRO A 136 10.76 1.42 -17.92
N GLU A 137 11.55 1.55 -16.85
CA GLU A 137 12.28 0.44 -16.22
C GLU A 137 11.32 -0.42 -15.37
N LEU A 138 10.31 0.20 -14.75
CA LEU A 138 9.18 -0.48 -14.10
C LEU A 138 8.32 -1.26 -15.13
N ILE A 139 8.06 -0.70 -16.32
CA ILE A 139 7.32 -1.39 -17.39
C ILE A 139 8.05 -2.67 -17.83
N GLU A 140 9.37 -2.64 -18.04
CA GLU A 140 10.12 -3.82 -18.48
C GLU A 140 10.35 -4.85 -17.37
N THR A 141 10.61 -4.42 -16.12
CA THR A 141 10.68 -5.34 -14.97
C THR A 141 9.36 -6.04 -14.70
N PHE A 142 8.22 -5.33 -14.76
CA PHE A 142 6.89 -5.96 -14.57
C PHE A 142 6.54 -6.93 -15.72
N LYS A 143 6.94 -6.63 -16.97
CA LYS A 143 6.84 -7.60 -18.09
C LYS A 143 7.66 -8.85 -17.80
N ALA A 144 8.90 -8.72 -17.34
CA ALA A 144 9.76 -9.85 -17.01
C ALA A 144 9.23 -10.67 -15.84
N CYS A 145 8.74 -10.04 -14.77
CA CYS A 145 8.06 -10.72 -13.66
C CYS A 145 6.89 -11.55 -14.19
N LYS A 146 6.00 -10.93 -14.98
CA LYS A 146 4.87 -11.62 -15.62
C LYS A 146 5.32 -12.83 -16.45
N GLU A 147 6.30 -12.65 -17.34
CA GLU A 147 6.85 -13.67 -18.25
C GLU A 147 7.46 -14.87 -17.52
N LEU A 148 7.99 -14.65 -16.31
CA LEU A 148 8.63 -15.68 -15.49
C LEU A 148 7.69 -16.38 -14.50
N GLY A 149 6.42 -15.96 -14.38
CA GLY A 149 5.50 -16.43 -13.34
C GLY A 149 5.73 -15.79 -11.97
N ALA A 150 6.48 -14.70 -11.90
CA ALA A 150 6.90 -14.05 -10.67
C ALA A 150 6.04 -12.82 -10.32
N ILE A 151 5.84 -12.58 -9.02
CA ILE A 151 5.13 -11.40 -8.51
C ILE A 151 6.06 -10.17 -8.42
N ALA A 152 5.60 -9.04 -8.91
CA ALA A 152 6.31 -7.76 -8.80
C ALA A 152 5.98 -7.10 -7.46
N MET A 153 6.99 -6.82 -6.63
CA MET A 153 6.86 -6.13 -5.35
C MET A 153 7.41 -4.71 -5.47
N VAL A 154 6.73 -3.70 -4.90
CA VAL A 154 7.12 -2.29 -5.12
C VAL A 154 7.16 -1.48 -3.83
N HIS A 155 8.32 -0.88 -3.55
CA HIS A 155 8.43 0.25 -2.62
C HIS A 155 7.88 1.51 -3.29
N ALA A 156 6.69 1.93 -2.87
CA ALA A 156 5.90 2.97 -3.53
C ALA A 156 5.92 4.31 -2.77
N GLU A 157 6.97 5.11 -2.94
CA GLU A 157 6.97 6.56 -2.68
C GLU A 157 7.54 7.28 -3.91
N ASN A 158 7.17 8.54 -4.15
CA ASN A 158 7.73 9.31 -5.27
C ASN A 158 9.15 9.84 -4.94
N GLY A 159 10.19 9.13 -5.37
CA GLY A 159 11.59 9.42 -5.04
C GLY A 159 12.10 10.82 -5.44
N ASP A 160 11.59 11.42 -6.52
CA ASP A 160 11.97 12.79 -6.92
C ASP A 160 11.34 13.84 -5.98
N ILE A 161 10.07 13.66 -5.59
CA ILE A 161 9.41 14.56 -4.62
C ILE A 161 10.05 14.41 -3.23
N VAL A 162 10.36 13.17 -2.81
CA VAL A 162 11.10 12.89 -1.56
C VAL A 162 12.44 13.62 -1.55
N ALA A 163 13.20 13.58 -2.64
CA ALA A 163 14.52 14.23 -2.73
C ALA A 163 14.43 15.76 -2.65
N GLU A 164 13.55 16.40 -3.43
CA GLU A 164 13.40 17.86 -3.41
C GLU A 164 12.81 18.35 -2.08
N ASN A 165 11.85 17.63 -1.48
CA ASN A 165 11.36 17.96 -0.14
C ASN A 165 12.42 17.80 0.95
N THR A 166 13.22 16.73 0.90
CA THR A 166 14.31 16.48 1.86
C THR A 166 15.30 17.64 1.83
N LYS A 167 15.77 18.00 0.63
CA LYS A 167 16.64 19.15 0.41
C LYS A 167 16.00 20.46 0.91
N ARG A 168 14.75 20.74 0.52
CA ARG A 168 14.01 21.96 0.92
C ARG A 168 13.86 22.10 2.45
N LEU A 169 13.76 20.99 3.18
CA LEU A 169 13.66 20.98 4.64
C LEU A 169 15.02 21.21 5.30
N LEU A 170 16.08 20.57 4.81
CA LEU A 170 17.46 20.80 5.27
C LEU A 170 17.93 22.23 4.98
N ASP A 171 17.65 22.77 3.78
CA ASP A 171 17.90 24.17 3.39
C ASP A 171 17.14 25.16 4.29
N ALA A 172 16.01 24.74 4.89
CA ALA A 172 15.23 25.52 5.86
C ALA A 172 15.64 25.29 7.33
N GLY A 173 16.66 24.46 7.59
CA GLY A 173 17.16 24.16 8.93
C GLY A 173 16.34 23.12 9.72
N VAL A 174 15.43 22.39 9.08
CA VAL A 174 14.72 21.26 9.69
C VAL A 174 15.60 20.01 9.54
N THR A 175 16.29 19.64 10.61
CA THR A 175 17.28 18.54 10.62
C THR A 175 16.90 17.35 11.50
N GLY A 176 15.86 17.47 12.34
CA GLY A 176 15.40 16.39 13.21
C GLY A 176 14.50 15.37 12.50
N PRO A 177 14.17 14.25 13.17
CA PRO A 177 13.37 13.17 12.58
C PRO A 177 11.98 13.59 12.10
N GLU A 178 11.42 14.69 12.62
CA GLU A 178 10.21 15.31 12.09
C GLU A 178 10.34 15.73 10.60
N GLY A 179 11.55 16.14 10.19
CA GLY A 179 11.86 16.46 8.79
C GLY A 179 11.73 15.25 7.85
N HIS A 180 11.92 14.03 8.38
CA HIS A 180 11.77 12.80 7.59
C HIS A 180 10.31 12.58 7.18
N GLU A 181 9.37 12.65 8.13
CA GLU A 181 7.93 12.56 7.84
C GLU A 181 7.48 13.72 6.94
N MET A 182 7.85 14.95 7.29
CA MET A 182 7.53 16.16 6.52
C MET A 182 8.10 16.13 5.09
N SER A 183 9.11 15.28 4.80
CA SER A 183 9.64 15.10 3.45
C SER A 183 8.77 14.20 2.57
N ARG A 184 7.96 13.31 3.17
CA ARG A 184 7.19 12.22 2.52
C ARG A 184 5.79 12.10 3.15
N PRO A 185 4.96 13.17 3.11
CA PRO A 185 3.56 13.10 3.57
C PRO A 185 2.78 12.04 2.79
N GLU A 186 1.57 11.64 3.21
CA GLU A 186 0.94 10.42 2.69
C GLU A 186 0.58 10.45 1.19
N GLU A 187 0.35 11.62 0.59
CA GLU A 187 0.23 11.77 -0.86
C GLU A 187 1.52 11.37 -1.61
N VAL A 188 2.65 11.44 -0.87
CA VAL A 188 3.98 10.84 -1.09
C VAL A 188 3.93 9.43 -1.70
N GLU A 189 3.15 8.62 -1.00
CA GLU A 189 3.00 7.18 -1.07
C GLU A 189 1.83 6.83 -2.00
N ALA A 190 0.67 7.47 -1.80
CA ALA A 190 -0.54 7.23 -2.56
C ALA A 190 -0.40 7.51 -4.08
N GLU A 191 0.39 8.53 -4.48
CA GLU A 191 0.72 8.78 -5.89
C GLU A 191 1.45 7.58 -6.50
N ALA A 192 2.54 7.16 -5.86
CA ALA A 192 3.40 6.09 -6.33
C ALA A 192 2.67 4.73 -6.32
N VAL A 193 1.86 4.45 -5.30
CA VAL A 193 1.00 3.25 -5.22
C VAL A 193 0.02 3.22 -6.39
N ASN A 194 -0.69 4.32 -6.65
CA ASN A 194 -1.61 4.39 -7.78
C ASN A 194 -0.87 4.24 -9.13
N ARG A 195 0.29 4.90 -9.30
CA ARG A 195 1.10 4.79 -10.53
C ARG A 195 1.60 3.36 -10.75
N ALA A 196 2.12 2.68 -9.73
CA ALA A 196 2.50 1.27 -9.80
C ALA A 196 1.32 0.37 -10.20
N CYS A 197 0.16 0.54 -9.57
CA CYS A 197 -1.07 -0.20 -9.89
C CYS A 197 -1.53 0.02 -11.35
N ILE A 198 -1.41 1.24 -11.87
CA ILE A 198 -1.74 1.56 -13.27
C ILE A 198 -0.74 0.89 -14.23
N ILE A 199 0.57 1.00 -13.97
CA ILE A 199 1.62 0.40 -14.82
C ILE A 199 1.46 -1.13 -14.87
N ALA A 200 1.35 -1.80 -13.70
CA ALA A 200 1.14 -3.24 -13.62
C ALA A 200 -0.12 -3.70 -14.36
N SER A 201 -1.22 -2.94 -14.27
CA SER A 201 -2.45 -3.25 -15.00
C SER A 201 -2.41 -2.89 -16.50
N GLN A 202 -1.41 -2.16 -17.01
CA GLN A 202 -1.18 -2.03 -18.46
C GLN A 202 -0.48 -3.27 -19.03
N VAL A 203 0.50 -3.82 -18.31
CA VAL A 203 1.26 -5.01 -18.76
C VAL A 203 0.62 -6.34 -18.36
N ASN A 204 -0.42 -6.30 -17.51
CA ASN A 204 -1.11 -7.46 -16.91
C ASN A 204 -0.17 -8.30 -16.03
N CYS A 205 0.62 -7.64 -15.18
CA CYS A 205 1.49 -8.24 -14.16
C CYS A 205 0.79 -8.23 -12.79
N PRO A 206 0.91 -9.29 -11.97
CA PRO A 206 0.46 -9.26 -10.57
C PRO A 206 1.40 -8.40 -9.71
N LEU A 207 0.83 -7.54 -8.87
CA LEU A 207 1.54 -6.53 -8.11
C LEU A 207 1.35 -6.72 -6.60
N TYR A 208 2.41 -6.50 -5.84
CA TYR A 208 2.44 -6.51 -4.37
C TYR A 208 2.97 -5.15 -3.89
N ILE A 209 2.10 -4.35 -3.28
CA ILE A 209 2.51 -3.13 -2.59
C ILE A 209 2.98 -3.55 -1.20
N VAL A 210 4.29 -3.46 -0.96
CA VAL A 210 4.87 -3.65 0.36
C VAL A 210 4.59 -2.46 1.27
N HIS A 211 4.68 -2.65 2.59
CA HIS A 211 4.67 -1.62 3.64
C HIS A 211 3.75 -0.43 3.33
N VAL A 212 2.44 -0.69 3.23
CA VAL A 212 1.42 0.36 3.19
C VAL A 212 1.36 1.00 4.57
N MET A 213 1.79 2.26 4.66
CA MET A 213 1.97 3.04 5.89
C MET A 213 0.92 4.13 6.07
N SER A 214 0.04 4.35 5.09
CA SER A 214 -0.99 5.39 5.14
C SER A 214 -2.36 4.94 4.66
N ARG A 215 -3.37 5.67 5.15
CA ARG A 215 -4.74 5.58 4.67
C ARG A 215 -4.84 5.77 3.17
N SER A 216 -4.31 6.87 2.62
CA SER A 216 -4.48 7.18 1.19
C SER A 216 -3.80 6.17 0.26
N ALA A 217 -2.71 5.54 0.70
CA ALA A 217 -2.11 4.40 0.01
C ALA A 217 -3.00 3.14 0.07
N ALA A 218 -3.60 2.81 1.22
CA ALA A 218 -4.55 1.71 1.35
C ALA A 218 -5.83 1.95 0.51
N GLU A 219 -6.34 3.19 0.45
CA GLU A 219 -7.44 3.61 -0.43
C GLU A 219 -7.06 3.43 -1.91
N ALA A 220 -5.80 3.70 -2.30
CA ALA A 220 -5.31 3.47 -3.66
C ALA A 220 -5.19 1.98 -4.04
N VAL A 221 -4.72 1.13 -3.12
CA VAL A 221 -4.68 -0.34 -3.28
C VAL A 221 -6.09 -0.90 -3.46
N ASP A 222 -7.00 -0.57 -2.55
CA ASP A 222 -8.38 -1.04 -2.62
C ASP A 222 -9.11 -0.49 -3.85
N ALA A 223 -8.90 0.78 -4.22
CA ALA A 223 -9.41 1.32 -5.48
C ALA A 223 -8.87 0.58 -6.72
N ALA A 224 -7.65 0.02 -6.69
CA ALA A 224 -7.13 -0.82 -7.76
C ALA A 224 -7.76 -2.24 -7.75
N ARG A 225 -7.92 -2.84 -6.57
CA ARG A 225 -8.62 -4.13 -6.37
C ARG A 225 -10.09 -4.06 -6.80
N ARG A 226 -10.80 -2.97 -6.49
CA ARG A 226 -12.16 -2.67 -6.96
C ARG A 226 -12.26 -2.42 -8.48
N ARG A 227 -11.16 -2.12 -9.16
CA ARG A 227 -11.03 -2.17 -10.65
C ARG A 227 -10.68 -3.57 -11.18
N GLY A 228 -10.74 -4.59 -10.33
CA GLY A 228 -10.43 -5.99 -10.65
C GLY A 228 -8.97 -6.21 -11.03
N ALA A 229 -8.03 -5.38 -10.56
CA ALA A 229 -6.60 -5.59 -10.78
C ALA A 229 -6.04 -6.60 -9.77
N CYS A 230 -5.11 -7.47 -10.23
CA CYS A 230 -4.39 -8.38 -9.35
C CYS A 230 -3.33 -7.59 -8.57
N VAL A 231 -3.77 -6.96 -7.48
CA VAL A 231 -2.96 -6.17 -6.56
C VAL A 231 -3.17 -6.70 -5.16
N PHE A 232 -2.06 -6.94 -4.47
CA PHE A 232 -2.00 -7.25 -3.05
C PHE A 232 -1.39 -6.08 -2.28
N GLY A 233 -1.86 -5.84 -1.07
CA GLY A 233 -1.31 -4.87 -0.14
C GLY A 233 -0.88 -5.52 1.16
N GLU A 234 0.36 -5.26 1.55
CA GLU A 234 0.96 -5.57 2.84
C GLU A 234 0.96 -4.32 3.70
N THR A 235 0.81 -4.47 5.02
CA THR A 235 1.12 -3.40 5.98
C THR A 235 1.92 -3.96 7.15
N LEU A 236 2.46 -3.09 8.00
CA LEU A 236 3.46 -3.45 8.99
C LEU A 236 2.91 -3.50 10.42
N ALA A 237 3.54 -4.33 11.25
CA ALA A 237 3.40 -4.26 12.71
C ALA A 237 3.58 -2.82 13.24
N ALA A 238 4.54 -2.07 12.68
CA ALA A 238 4.79 -0.67 13.03
C ALA A 238 3.55 0.22 12.78
N ALA A 239 2.97 0.16 11.58
CA ALA A 239 1.81 0.97 11.17
C ALA A 239 0.52 0.62 11.92
N ILE A 240 0.43 -0.59 12.47
CA ILE A 240 -0.70 -1.10 13.26
C ILE A 240 -0.53 -0.81 14.76
N GLY A 241 0.71 -0.89 15.25
CA GLY A 241 1.03 -0.79 16.68
C GLY A 241 1.15 0.64 17.20
N THR A 242 1.78 1.51 16.42
CA THR A 242 2.20 2.87 16.79
C THR A 242 1.98 3.86 15.63
N ASP A 243 2.31 5.12 15.84
CA ASP A 243 2.03 6.23 14.92
C ASP A 243 3.22 7.20 14.80
N GLY A 244 3.08 8.22 13.94
CA GLY A 244 4.15 9.16 13.61
C GLY A 244 4.38 10.26 14.64
N THR A 245 3.51 10.43 15.66
CA THR A 245 3.65 11.53 16.64
C THR A 245 5.02 11.49 17.33
N ASN A 246 5.55 10.27 17.48
CA ASN A 246 6.89 9.92 17.92
C ASN A 246 8.01 10.72 17.22
N TYR A 247 7.88 11.09 15.95
CA TYR A 247 8.89 11.90 15.23
C TYR A 247 9.06 13.31 15.82
N THR A 248 8.02 13.86 16.46
CA THR A 248 8.07 15.17 17.13
C THR A 248 8.52 15.09 18.59
N HIS A 249 8.90 13.89 19.07
CA HIS A 249 9.22 13.67 20.47
C HIS A 249 10.53 14.34 20.89
N LYS A 250 10.51 15.05 22.03
CA LYS A 250 11.62 15.89 22.52
C LYS A 250 12.94 15.16 22.77
N CYS A 251 12.91 13.85 22.99
CA CYS A 251 14.12 13.03 22.99
C CYS A 251 14.43 12.59 21.56
N TRP A 252 15.46 13.19 20.95
CA TRP A 252 15.89 12.88 19.58
C TRP A 252 16.09 11.37 19.34
N LYS A 253 16.65 10.63 20.31
CA LYS A 253 16.85 9.16 20.19
C LYS A 253 15.53 8.41 19.97
N HIS A 254 14.48 8.80 20.69
CA HIS A 254 13.14 8.20 20.55
C HIS A 254 12.53 8.51 19.18
N ALA A 255 12.65 9.76 18.74
CA ALA A 255 12.15 10.18 17.43
C ALA A 255 12.89 9.47 16.28
N ALA A 256 14.22 9.32 16.38
CA ALA A 256 15.04 8.62 15.40
C ALA A 256 14.82 7.09 15.38
N ALA A 257 14.51 6.50 16.53
CA ALA A 257 14.18 5.07 16.66
C ALA A 257 12.99 4.66 15.76
N HIS A 258 12.03 5.57 15.53
CA HIS A 258 10.84 5.32 14.71
C HIS A 258 11.05 5.58 13.20
N VAL A 259 12.24 6.00 12.75
CA VAL A 259 12.49 6.39 11.34
C VAL A 259 12.55 5.15 10.45
N LEU A 260 11.55 5.00 9.58
CA LEU A 260 11.46 4.03 8.47
C LEU A 260 10.87 4.73 7.23
N SER A 261 10.86 4.09 6.05
CA SER A 261 10.32 4.68 4.82
C SER A 261 9.40 3.68 4.10
N PRO A 262 8.12 3.99 3.84
CA PRO A 262 7.44 5.25 4.14
C PRO A 262 7.32 5.51 5.65
N PRO A 263 7.17 6.78 6.09
CA PRO A 263 7.12 7.12 7.50
C PRO A 263 5.75 6.83 8.14
N LEU A 264 5.75 6.65 9.47
CA LEU A 264 4.53 6.59 10.29
C LEU A 264 3.76 7.93 10.28
N ARG A 265 2.45 7.94 10.53
CA ARG A 265 1.58 9.12 10.32
C ARG A 265 1.22 9.87 11.63
N PRO A 266 1.50 11.19 11.78
CA PRO A 266 1.68 11.86 13.09
C PRO A 266 0.51 12.68 13.74
N ASP A 267 -0.75 12.26 13.71
CA ASP A 267 -1.87 12.98 14.40
C ASP A 267 -2.36 12.21 15.66
N PRO A 268 -2.71 12.89 16.79
CA PRO A 268 -3.18 12.26 18.03
C PRO A 268 -4.70 12.33 18.35
N ASP A 269 -5.56 12.99 17.55
CA ASP A 269 -6.93 13.40 17.98
C ASP A 269 -8.07 12.42 17.56
N THR A 270 -7.73 11.19 17.17
CA THR A 270 -8.60 10.19 16.48
C THR A 270 -10.00 9.96 17.04
N PRO A 271 -10.21 9.67 18.35
CA PRO A 271 -11.44 9.03 18.81
C PRO A 271 -12.70 9.88 18.64
N ARG A 272 -12.57 11.20 18.63
CA ARG A 272 -13.71 12.13 18.62
C ARG A 272 -14.32 12.35 17.23
N VAL A 273 -13.61 12.01 16.15
CA VAL A 273 -14.10 12.17 14.77
C VAL A 273 -14.82 10.91 14.28
N LEU A 274 -14.26 9.71 14.53
CA LEU A 274 -14.88 8.44 14.14
C LEU A 274 -16.26 8.25 14.78
N LEU A 275 -16.41 8.62 16.06
CA LEU A 275 -17.70 8.60 16.78
C LEU A 275 -18.79 9.48 16.14
N ASN A 276 -18.41 10.54 15.41
CA ASN A 276 -19.34 11.38 14.66
C ASN A 276 -19.56 10.91 13.22
N MET A 277 -18.59 10.24 12.59
CA MET A 277 -18.76 9.70 11.23
C MET A 277 -19.58 8.40 11.20
N LEU A 278 -19.46 7.55 12.24
CA LEU A 278 -20.30 6.37 12.43
C LEU A 278 -21.76 6.70 12.80
N ALA A 279 -22.07 7.94 13.20
CA ALA A 279 -23.39 8.37 13.63
C ALA A 279 -24.38 8.73 12.50
N ASN A 280 -23.98 8.62 11.22
CA ASN A 280 -24.83 8.97 10.08
C ASN A 280 -25.77 7.84 9.66
N LYS A 281 -27.07 7.99 9.94
CA LYS A 281 -28.15 7.00 9.70
C LYS A 281 -28.38 6.58 8.23
N SER A 282 -27.80 7.28 7.25
CA SER A 282 -28.18 7.18 5.83
C SER A 282 -28.02 5.79 5.21
N ALA A 283 -27.06 4.98 5.65
CA ALA A 283 -26.83 3.65 5.08
C ALA A 283 -27.98 2.67 5.39
N ALA A 284 -28.40 2.58 6.65
CA ALA A 284 -29.44 1.64 7.08
C ALA A 284 -30.82 1.99 6.51
N ASP A 285 -31.16 3.29 6.52
CA ASP A 285 -32.44 3.78 5.98
C ASP A 285 -32.56 3.52 4.47
N VAL A 286 -31.47 3.70 3.70
CA VAL A 286 -31.43 3.40 2.26
C VAL A 286 -31.56 1.90 1.97
N VAL A 287 -30.85 1.04 2.72
CA VAL A 287 -30.97 -0.43 2.54
C VAL A 287 -32.37 -0.92 2.90
N SER A 288 -32.98 -0.38 3.97
CA SER A 288 -34.36 -0.70 4.37
C SER A 288 -35.38 -0.24 3.31
N SER A 289 -35.26 1.00 2.84
CA SER A 289 -36.10 1.56 1.78
C SER A 289 -36.04 0.72 0.50
N ARG A 290 -34.85 0.41 -0.02
CA ARG A 290 -34.70 -0.39 -1.25
C ARG A 290 -35.23 -1.82 -1.12
N ARG A 291 -35.12 -2.44 0.07
CA ARG A 291 -35.74 -3.75 0.33
C ARG A 291 -37.27 -3.67 0.34
N SER A 292 -37.86 -2.57 0.81
CA SER A 292 -39.31 -2.34 0.74
C SER A 292 -39.84 -2.16 -0.70
N GLU A 293 -38.98 -1.68 -1.61
CA GLU A 293 -39.24 -1.61 -3.06
C GLU A 293 -39.04 -2.96 -3.78
N GLY A 294 -38.71 -4.04 -3.05
CA GLY A 294 -38.45 -5.37 -3.62
C GLY A 294 -37.06 -5.55 -4.24
N VAL A 295 -36.14 -4.58 -4.07
CA VAL A 295 -34.77 -4.69 -4.57
C VAL A 295 -33.93 -5.59 -3.67
N VAL A 296 -33.41 -6.69 -4.23
CA VAL A 296 -32.49 -7.60 -3.51
C VAL A 296 -31.13 -6.93 -3.38
N LEU A 297 -30.91 -6.32 -2.21
CA LEU A 297 -29.71 -5.54 -1.91
C LEU A 297 -28.94 -6.17 -0.75
N PHE A 298 -27.76 -6.71 -1.06
CA PHE A 298 -26.80 -7.20 -0.07
C PHE A 298 -25.94 -6.03 0.43
N GLY A 299 -25.84 -5.91 1.75
CA GLY A 299 -25.08 -4.89 2.44
C GLY A 299 -25.08 -5.24 3.91
N GLU A 300 -23.90 -5.32 4.51
CA GLU A 300 -23.74 -5.68 5.90
C GLU A 300 -23.90 -4.44 6.78
N THR A 301 -24.61 -4.59 7.90
CA THR A 301 -24.70 -3.56 8.94
C THR A 301 -24.03 -4.15 10.18
N LEU A 302 -22.98 -3.50 10.67
CA LEU A 302 -22.20 -3.99 11.81
C LEU A 302 -23.11 -4.19 13.03
N ALA A 303 -23.01 -5.36 13.67
CA ALA A 303 -23.85 -5.71 14.81
C ALA A 303 -23.68 -4.77 16.03
N SER A 304 -22.60 -3.98 16.06
CA SER A 304 -22.33 -2.94 17.05
C SER A 304 -23.29 -1.75 17.01
N THR A 305 -24.08 -1.56 15.95
CA THR A 305 -25.05 -0.44 15.86
C THR A 305 -26.34 -0.66 16.67
N VAL A 306 -26.50 -1.81 17.34
CA VAL A 306 -27.71 -2.15 18.12
C VAL A 306 -27.42 -2.06 19.62
N GLY A 307 -27.41 -0.85 20.19
CA GLY A 307 -27.35 -0.73 21.66
C GLY A 307 -27.14 0.63 22.32
N ILE A 308 -26.69 1.68 21.62
CA ILE A 308 -26.24 2.93 22.27
C ILE A 308 -27.14 4.13 21.95
N ASP A 309 -27.77 4.66 23.00
CA ASP A 309 -28.42 5.97 23.07
C ASP A 309 -27.40 7.01 23.54
N GLY A 310 -27.18 8.08 22.77
CA GLY A 310 -26.12 9.07 22.99
C GLY A 310 -26.52 10.30 23.80
N SER A 311 -27.46 10.19 24.75
CA SER A 311 -28.13 11.35 25.36
C SER A 311 -27.35 12.15 26.42
N GLU A 312 -26.24 11.66 26.98
CA GLU A 312 -25.61 12.27 28.17
C GLU A 312 -24.35 13.14 27.93
N GLN A 313 -23.77 13.22 26.74
CA GLN A 313 -22.38 13.72 26.57
C GLN A 313 -22.19 15.20 26.16
N TYR A 314 -23.20 16.08 26.30
CA TYR A 314 -23.13 17.48 25.85
C TYR A 314 -22.85 18.52 26.96
N GLY A 315 -21.58 18.65 27.35
CA GLY A 315 -21.06 19.80 28.11
C GLY A 315 -20.59 20.94 27.19
N LYS A 316 -20.92 22.20 27.52
CA LYS A 316 -20.66 23.36 26.64
C LYS A 316 -19.39 24.13 27.00
N ASP A 317 -18.43 24.21 26.08
CA ASP A 317 -17.74 25.47 25.75
C ASP A 317 -17.17 25.40 24.32
N ILE A 318 -17.16 26.53 23.60
CA ILE A 318 -16.83 26.64 22.16
C ILE A 318 -15.74 27.71 21.90
N GLU A 319 -15.47 28.61 22.85
CA GLU A 319 -14.72 29.86 22.59
C GLU A 319 -13.21 29.71 22.33
N LYS A 320 -12.59 28.55 22.58
CA LYS A 320 -11.14 28.35 22.36
C LYS A 320 -10.72 27.92 20.96
N GLY A 321 -11.66 27.65 20.04
CA GLY A 321 -11.39 27.23 18.66
C GLY A 321 -10.85 28.33 17.71
N ARG A 322 -10.03 29.28 18.21
CA ARG A 322 -9.76 30.57 17.56
C ARG A 322 -8.28 30.90 17.32
N ARG A 323 -7.44 29.88 17.12
CA ARG A 323 -6.03 30.01 16.70
C ARG A 323 -5.67 29.07 15.54
N TYR A 324 -6.38 29.20 14.43
CA TYR A 324 -6.03 28.57 13.15
C TYR A 324 -5.65 29.64 12.12
N VAL A 325 -4.40 29.63 11.67
CA VAL A 325 -3.96 30.32 10.44
C VAL A 325 -2.89 29.48 9.74
N THR A 326 -3.31 28.79 8.67
CA THR A 326 -2.62 28.66 7.37
C THR A 326 -3.47 27.75 6.48
N SER A 327 -3.32 27.83 5.16
CA SER A 327 -3.96 26.90 4.23
C SER A 327 -3.16 26.80 2.94
N PRO A 328 -2.96 25.59 2.35
CA PRO A 328 -3.30 24.27 2.87
C PRO A 328 -2.07 23.53 3.46
N PRO A 329 -1.97 23.42 4.80
CA PRO A 329 -1.26 22.33 5.45
C PRO A 329 -2.16 21.54 6.42
N LEU A 330 -1.62 20.45 6.99
CA LEU A 330 -2.23 19.48 7.90
C LEU A 330 -3.25 18.51 7.25
N ARG A 331 -2.74 17.38 6.75
CA ARG A 331 -3.38 16.06 6.86
C ARG A 331 -2.35 14.93 7.01
N PRO A 332 -1.94 14.62 8.24
CA PRO A 332 -1.53 13.28 8.63
C PRO A 332 -2.73 12.55 9.24
N ASP A 333 -3.21 11.43 8.68
CA ASP A 333 -4.42 10.78 9.20
C ASP A 333 -4.16 9.90 10.46
N PRO A 334 -4.76 10.20 11.63
CA PRO A 334 -4.56 9.48 12.90
C PRO A 334 -5.43 8.21 13.02
N THR A 335 -6.34 7.99 12.09
CA THR A 335 -7.10 6.74 11.96
C THR A 335 -6.24 5.66 11.32
N THR A 336 -5.10 6.00 10.70
CA THR A 336 -4.24 5.10 9.92
C THR A 336 -4.05 3.71 10.56
N PRO A 337 -3.65 3.55 11.84
CA PRO A 337 -3.52 2.22 12.44
C PRO A 337 -4.84 1.43 12.44
N THR A 338 -5.92 2.03 12.94
CA THR A 338 -7.27 1.43 12.95
C THR A 338 -7.77 1.11 11.54
N TYR A 339 -7.56 2.02 10.59
CA TYR A 339 -7.99 1.91 9.20
C TYR A 339 -7.26 0.79 8.45
N LEU A 340 -5.95 0.64 8.68
CA LEU A 340 -5.15 -0.46 8.14
C LEU A 340 -5.61 -1.81 8.72
N ILE A 341 -6.00 -1.86 10.00
CA ILE A 341 -6.58 -3.07 10.63
C ILE A 341 -7.98 -3.37 10.07
N GLU A 342 -8.83 -2.37 9.86
CA GLU A 342 -10.14 -2.53 9.22
C GLU A 342 -9.99 -3.04 7.78
N HIS A 343 -9.04 -2.50 7.01
CA HIS A 343 -8.74 -2.98 5.66
C HIS A 343 -8.11 -4.38 5.66
N LEU A 344 -7.31 -4.74 6.68
CA LEU A 344 -6.86 -6.13 6.88
C LEU A 344 -8.03 -7.06 7.24
N ALA A 345 -9.02 -6.61 8.01
CA ALA A 345 -10.20 -7.41 8.33
C ALA A 345 -11.07 -7.66 7.10
N GLN A 346 -11.25 -6.64 6.25
CA GLN A 346 -12.13 -6.63 5.07
C GLN A 346 -11.49 -7.19 3.78
N ASP A 347 -10.24 -7.65 3.81
CA ASP A 347 -9.44 -8.03 2.63
C ASP A 347 -9.20 -6.91 1.61
N GLY A 348 -9.22 -5.65 2.07
CA GLY A 348 -8.62 -4.52 1.35
C GLY A 348 -7.09 -4.63 1.33
N LEU A 349 -6.50 -5.02 2.48
CA LEU A 349 -5.12 -5.48 2.65
C LEU A 349 -5.10 -6.97 3.02
N GLN A 350 -4.03 -7.69 2.69
CA GLN A 350 -4.01 -9.16 2.73
C GLN A 350 -2.97 -9.76 3.68
N VAL A 351 -1.87 -9.06 3.98
CA VAL A 351 -0.74 -9.63 4.74
C VAL A 351 -0.14 -8.61 5.71
N THR A 352 0.39 -9.08 6.84
CA THR A 352 1.19 -8.29 7.77
C THR A 352 2.66 -8.70 7.77
N GLY A 353 3.56 -7.74 7.53
CA GLY A 353 5.01 -7.89 7.71
C GLY A 353 5.54 -7.14 8.95
N SER A 354 6.84 -7.18 9.18
CA SER A 354 7.51 -6.32 10.17
C SER A 354 8.38 -5.21 9.57
N ASP A 355 8.96 -5.40 8.39
CA ASP A 355 10.04 -4.56 7.81
C ASP A 355 11.25 -4.46 8.77
N ASN A 356 11.59 -5.59 9.41
CA ASN A 356 12.55 -5.63 10.50
C ASN A 356 13.97 -5.34 10.00
N CYS A 357 14.40 -4.09 10.14
CA CYS A 357 15.68 -3.56 9.71
C CYS A 357 16.21 -2.67 10.83
N THR A 358 16.94 -3.26 11.79
CA THR A 358 17.15 -2.67 13.10
C THR A 358 18.50 -1.99 13.25
N PHE A 359 18.54 -0.79 13.82
CA PHE A 359 19.77 -0.03 14.02
C PHE A 359 19.78 0.56 15.42
N ASN A 360 20.84 0.29 16.20
CA ASN A 360 20.99 0.79 17.56
C ASN A 360 21.02 2.33 17.60
N ALA A 361 20.74 2.92 18.76
CA ALA A 361 20.70 4.36 18.96
C ALA A 361 22.01 5.09 18.57
N GLU A 362 23.16 4.40 18.60
CA GLU A 362 24.44 4.92 18.11
C GLU A 362 24.53 4.93 16.56
N GLN A 363 23.96 3.94 15.89
CA GLN A 363 23.89 3.90 14.42
C GLN A 363 22.83 4.87 13.90
N LYS A 364 21.68 4.98 14.56
CA LYS A 364 20.69 6.04 14.29
C LYS A 364 21.33 7.42 14.36
N ALA A 365 22.20 7.66 15.33
CA ALA A 365 22.88 8.95 15.56
C ALA A 365 23.83 9.41 14.43
N LEU A 366 24.07 8.60 13.38
CA LEU A 366 24.71 9.06 12.14
C LEU A 366 23.95 10.24 11.49
N GLY A 367 22.63 10.29 11.65
CA GLY A 367 21.77 11.38 11.17
C GLY A 367 21.32 12.38 12.25
N LYS A 368 22.07 12.53 13.34
CA LYS A 368 21.69 13.44 14.46
C LYS A 368 21.55 14.91 14.03
N ASP A 369 22.35 15.34 13.06
CA ASP A 369 22.40 16.71 12.53
C ASP A 369 21.74 16.81 11.13
N ASP A 370 21.20 15.70 10.61
CA ASP A 370 20.61 15.57 9.26
C ASP A 370 19.77 14.29 9.18
N PHE A 371 18.45 14.42 9.22
CA PHE A 371 17.52 13.29 9.19
C PHE A 371 17.69 12.37 7.97
N SER A 372 18.18 12.88 6.83
CA SER A 372 18.37 12.07 5.62
C SER A 372 19.53 11.05 5.74
N LYS A 373 20.32 11.15 6.81
CA LYS A 373 21.40 10.22 7.17
C LYS A 373 21.04 9.28 8.34
N ILE A 374 19.83 9.32 8.87
CA ILE A 374 19.36 8.33 9.86
C ILE A 374 19.07 7.02 9.10
N PRO A 375 19.70 5.88 9.44
CA PRO A 375 19.35 4.60 8.82
C PRO A 375 17.86 4.25 9.00
N ASN A 376 17.13 4.14 7.88
CA ASN A 376 15.71 3.81 7.85
C ASN A 376 15.48 2.35 8.28
N GLY A 377 14.56 2.13 9.22
CA GLY A 377 14.14 0.80 9.65
C GLY A 377 13.81 0.76 11.15
N VAL A 378 12.98 -0.22 11.52
CA VAL A 378 12.47 -0.43 12.89
C VAL A 378 12.54 -1.91 13.27
N ASN A 379 12.24 -2.19 14.54
CA ASN A 379 12.04 -3.53 15.05
C ASN A 379 10.59 -3.99 14.84
N GLY A 380 10.34 -5.30 14.84
CA GLY A 380 8.97 -5.82 14.84
C GLY A 380 8.77 -7.32 14.62
N VAL A 381 9.79 -8.09 14.20
CA VAL A 381 9.61 -9.51 13.81
C VAL A 381 9.09 -10.40 14.95
N GLU A 382 9.47 -10.07 16.19
CA GLU A 382 9.05 -10.71 17.43
C GLU A 382 7.66 -10.24 17.88
N ASP A 383 7.34 -8.96 17.67
CA ASP A 383 6.16 -8.33 18.24
C ASP A 383 4.92 -8.38 17.32
N ARG A 384 5.13 -8.54 16.00
CA ARG A 384 4.10 -8.58 14.95
C ARG A 384 2.86 -9.39 15.34
N MET A 385 3.05 -10.62 15.82
CA MET A 385 1.93 -11.51 16.16
C MET A 385 1.08 -10.96 17.32
N SER A 386 1.69 -10.51 18.41
CA SER A 386 0.93 -9.95 19.56
C SER A 386 0.36 -8.57 19.25
N VAL A 387 1.06 -7.72 18.48
CA VAL A 387 0.58 -6.39 18.09
C VAL A 387 -0.66 -6.51 17.18
N VAL A 388 -0.63 -7.40 16.17
CA VAL A 388 -1.79 -7.64 15.30
C VAL A 388 -2.93 -8.34 16.06
N TRP A 389 -2.63 -9.17 17.06
CA TRP A 389 -3.65 -9.78 17.91
C TRP A 389 -4.34 -8.75 18.82
N GLU A 390 -3.57 -7.92 19.54
CA GLU A 390 -4.12 -6.88 20.42
C GLU A 390 -4.97 -5.88 19.62
N LYS A 391 -4.37 -5.28 18.58
CA LYS A 391 -4.99 -4.21 17.82
C LYS A 391 -6.12 -4.71 16.90
N GLY A 392 -6.08 -5.97 16.45
CA GLY A 392 -7.08 -6.57 15.56
C GLY A 392 -8.11 -7.45 16.25
N VAL A 393 -7.66 -8.46 17.00
CA VAL A 393 -8.55 -9.50 17.57
C VAL A 393 -9.09 -9.10 18.94
N HIS A 394 -8.25 -8.61 19.85
CA HIS A 394 -8.70 -8.17 21.17
C HIS A 394 -9.59 -6.92 21.07
N ALA A 395 -9.26 -6.00 20.17
CA ALA A 395 -10.11 -4.85 19.81
C ALA A 395 -11.44 -5.22 19.10
N GLY A 396 -11.63 -6.48 18.69
CA GLY A 396 -12.86 -6.96 18.05
C GLY A 396 -13.06 -6.52 16.60
N ILE A 397 -11.99 -6.09 15.91
CA ILE A 397 -12.02 -5.63 14.50
C ILE A 397 -11.93 -6.82 13.53
N MET A 398 -11.22 -7.90 13.90
CA MET A 398 -11.15 -9.14 13.13
C MET A 398 -11.23 -10.40 14.01
N ASP A 399 -11.68 -11.52 13.47
CA ASP A 399 -11.71 -12.79 14.20
C ASP A 399 -10.37 -13.58 14.10
N PRO A 400 -10.12 -14.57 14.98
CA PRO A 400 -8.88 -15.36 14.99
C PRO A 400 -8.55 -16.11 13.68
N THR A 401 -9.56 -16.44 12.86
CA THR A 401 -9.38 -17.04 11.53
C THR A 401 -8.82 -16.02 10.55
N ARG A 402 -9.32 -14.78 10.61
CA ARG A 402 -8.79 -13.68 9.79
C ARG A 402 -7.39 -13.26 10.24
N PHE A 403 -7.12 -13.28 11.55
CA PHE A 403 -5.76 -13.14 12.09
C PHE A 403 -4.79 -14.18 11.49
N VAL A 404 -5.14 -15.47 11.50
CA VAL A 404 -4.32 -16.52 10.87
C VAL A 404 -4.13 -16.27 9.36
N ALA A 405 -5.16 -15.78 8.68
CA ALA A 405 -5.07 -15.44 7.25
C ALA A 405 -4.03 -14.35 6.97
N VAL A 406 -4.07 -13.22 7.69
CA VAL A 406 -3.16 -12.08 7.45
C VAL A 406 -1.75 -12.27 7.99
N THR A 407 -1.56 -13.14 8.99
CA THR A 407 -0.25 -13.43 9.60
C THR A 407 0.47 -14.64 9.01
N SER A 408 -0.22 -15.54 8.28
CA SER A 408 0.39 -16.74 7.71
C SER A 408 -0.22 -17.20 6.38
N THR A 409 -1.53 -17.46 6.30
CA THR A 409 -2.12 -18.19 5.17
C THR A 409 -2.06 -17.41 3.85
N ASN A 410 -2.24 -16.09 3.89
CA ASN A 410 -2.20 -15.27 2.67
C ASN A 410 -0.77 -15.10 2.16
N ALA A 411 0.22 -14.92 3.03
CA ALA A 411 1.64 -14.98 2.65
C ALA A 411 1.97 -16.32 1.98
N ALA A 412 1.54 -17.44 2.60
CA ALA A 412 1.76 -18.77 2.04
C ALA A 412 1.11 -18.95 0.65
N LYS A 413 -0.06 -18.37 0.40
CA LYS A 413 -0.73 -18.45 -0.91
C LYS A 413 -0.09 -17.56 -1.96
N ILE A 414 0.35 -16.36 -1.59
CA ILE A 414 0.95 -15.39 -2.53
C ILE A 414 2.34 -15.85 -3.00
N PHE A 415 3.14 -16.43 -2.09
CA PHE A 415 4.50 -16.89 -2.38
C PHE A 415 4.60 -18.41 -2.63
N ASN A 416 3.48 -19.06 -2.96
CA ASN A 416 3.41 -20.47 -3.38
C ASN A 416 3.94 -21.52 -2.36
N LEU A 417 3.71 -21.27 -1.07
CA LEU A 417 4.04 -22.14 0.06
C LEU A 417 2.80 -22.88 0.62
N TYR A 418 1.59 -22.55 0.18
CA TYR A 418 0.34 -23.15 0.66
C TYR A 418 0.01 -24.44 -0.14
N PRO A 419 -0.43 -25.55 0.49
CA PRO A 419 -0.73 -25.76 1.91
C PRO A 419 0.45 -26.32 2.73
N ARG A 420 1.69 -26.30 2.20
CA ARG A 420 2.87 -26.79 2.94
C ARG A 420 3.07 -26.00 4.24
N LYS A 421 2.95 -24.67 4.19
CA LYS A 421 2.91 -23.77 5.37
C LYS A 421 1.62 -22.95 5.40
N GLY A 422 1.37 -22.26 6.52
CA GLY A 422 0.22 -21.35 6.70
C GLY A 422 -1.15 -22.03 6.91
N VAL A 423 -1.18 -23.34 7.22
CA VAL A 423 -2.39 -24.10 7.58
C VAL A 423 -2.06 -25.29 8.49
N ILE A 424 -2.96 -25.63 9.41
CA ILE A 424 -2.88 -26.87 10.20
C ILE A 424 -3.62 -27.97 9.42
N ALA A 425 -2.88 -28.79 8.67
CA ALA A 425 -3.42 -29.91 7.91
C ALA A 425 -2.49 -31.14 7.94
N VAL A 426 -2.99 -32.30 7.51
CA VAL A 426 -2.18 -33.50 7.37
C VAL A 426 -1.37 -33.41 6.08
N GLY A 427 -0.05 -33.35 6.19
CA GLY A 427 0.87 -33.19 5.06
C GLY A 427 1.53 -31.80 4.96
N SER A 428 1.09 -30.85 5.79
CA SER A 428 1.80 -29.58 6.02
C SER A 428 3.04 -29.78 6.90
N ASP A 429 3.99 -28.86 6.80
CA ASP A 429 5.14 -28.75 7.70
C ASP A 429 4.65 -28.56 9.15
N ALA A 430 5.41 -29.06 10.11
CA ALA A 430 5.04 -29.01 11.53
C ALA A 430 5.45 -27.68 12.20
N ASP A 431 5.06 -26.58 11.55
CA ASP A 431 5.24 -25.18 11.96
C ASP A 431 3.98 -24.68 12.67
N ILE A 432 3.96 -24.77 14.00
CA ILE A 432 2.73 -24.68 14.81
C ILE A 432 2.97 -23.81 16.05
N VAL A 433 2.02 -22.91 16.34
CA VAL A 433 1.98 -22.11 17.56
C VAL A 433 0.81 -22.54 18.44
N VAL A 434 1.09 -22.73 19.73
CA VAL A 434 0.07 -22.81 20.78
C VAL A 434 -0.05 -21.42 21.41
N TRP A 435 -1.13 -20.74 21.08
CA TRP A 435 -1.35 -19.33 21.38
C TRP A 435 -2.33 -19.17 22.54
N ASP A 436 -1.88 -18.57 23.64
CA ASP A 436 -2.76 -18.20 24.75
C ASP A 436 -3.37 -16.81 24.47
N PRO A 437 -4.68 -16.71 24.19
CA PRO A 437 -5.33 -15.46 23.83
C PRO A 437 -5.62 -14.56 25.05
N ASN A 438 -5.51 -15.09 26.27
CA ASN A 438 -5.83 -14.39 27.52
C ASN A 438 -4.57 -13.95 28.28
N ARG A 439 -3.45 -14.65 28.07
CA ARG A 439 -2.14 -14.23 28.60
C ARG A 439 -1.77 -12.87 28.06
N LYS A 440 -1.31 -12.00 28.95
CA LYS A 440 -0.75 -10.69 28.66
C LYS A 440 0.77 -10.71 28.68
N ARG A 441 1.40 -9.83 27.92
CA ARG A 441 2.77 -9.35 28.15
C ARG A 441 2.83 -7.84 27.95
N THR A 442 3.82 -7.18 28.55
CA THR A 442 4.20 -5.81 28.21
C THR A 442 5.42 -5.90 27.29
N ILE A 443 5.37 -5.23 26.13
CA ILE A 443 6.51 -5.18 25.21
C ILE A 443 7.58 -4.25 25.79
N SER A 444 8.84 -4.70 25.87
CA SER A 444 9.97 -3.88 26.31
C SER A 444 11.29 -4.34 25.72
N ALA A 445 12.18 -3.40 25.40
CA ALA A 445 13.57 -3.65 25.02
C ALA A 445 14.40 -4.33 26.12
N GLN A 446 13.91 -4.35 27.38
CA GLN A 446 14.55 -5.09 28.48
C GLN A 446 14.21 -6.58 28.48
N THR A 447 13.19 -7.01 27.73
CA THR A 447 12.65 -8.37 27.75
C THR A 447 12.53 -9.03 26.38
N HIS A 448 12.60 -8.25 25.30
CA HIS A 448 12.61 -8.77 23.94
C HIS A 448 13.89 -9.56 23.62
N VAL A 449 13.85 -10.30 22.52
CA VAL A 449 14.93 -11.20 22.08
C VAL A 449 15.77 -10.58 20.95
N GLN A 450 15.24 -9.58 20.23
CA GLN A 450 15.95 -8.81 19.19
C GLN A 450 17.27 -8.19 19.69
N ALA A 451 18.19 -7.88 18.77
CA ALA A 451 19.52 -7.35 19.08
C ALA A 451 19.57 -5.84 19.37
N VAL A 452 18.45 -5.13 19.22
CA VAL A 452 18.40 -3.66 19.13
C VAL A 452 18.10 -2.99 20.47
N ASP A 453 18.78 -1.87 20.77
CA ASP A 453 18.73 -1.19 22.07
C ASP A 453 17.44 -0.40 22.38
N PHE A 454 16.35 -0.62 21.64
CA PHE A 454 15.02 -0.04 21.87
C PHE A 454 13.89 -0.91 21.27
N ASN A 455 12.65 -0.57 21.58
CA ASN A 455 11.47 -1.14 20.91
C ASN A 455 10.45 -0.02 20.58
N ILE A 456 9.93 0.05 19.34
CA ILE A 456 8.91 1.04 18.93
C ILE A 456 7.53 0.80 19.57
N PHE A 457 7.35 -0.33 20.26
CA PHE A 457 6.14 -0.67 21.03
C PHE A 457 6.38 -0.66 22.55
N GLU A 458 7.47 -0.01 23.03
CA GLU A 458 7.86 0.03 24.44
C GLU A 458 6.69 0.41 25.38
N GLY A 459 6.43 -0.43 26.38
CA GLY A 459 5.36 -0.24 27.35
C GLY A 459 3.96 -0.67 26.90
N MET A 460 3.79 -1.15 25.66
CA MET A 460 2.49 -1.65 25.18
C MET A 460 2.11 -2.96 25.90
N GLU A 461 1.02 -2.95 26.66
CA GLU A 461 0.34 -4.19 27.06
C GLU A 461 -0.33 -4.82 25.84
N VAL A 462 -0.09 -6.11 25.62
CA VAL A 462 -0.71 -6.90 24.55
C VAL A 462 -1.23 -8.23 25.11
N HIS A 463 -2.45 -8.59 24.73
CA HIS A 463 -2.98 -9.95 24.84
C HIS A 463 -2.46 -10.80 23.68
N GLY A 464 -2.51 -12.12 23.83
CA GLY A 464 -2.06 -13.04 22.78
C GLY A 464 -0.55 -13.27 22.86
N VAL A 465 -0.17 -14.40 23.44
CA VAL A 465 1.24 -14.78 23.66
C VAL A 465 1.48 -16.19 23.12
N PRO A 466 2.57 -16.42 22.38
CA PRO A 466 2.97 -17.76 21.96
C PRO A 466 3.53 -18.54 23.16
N GLU A 467 2.74 -19.44 23.73
CA GLU A 467 3.19 -20.23 24.89
C GLU A 467 4.09 -21.40 24.47
N TYR A 468 3.82 -21.98 23.29
CA TYR A 468 4.71 -22.91 22.61
C TYR A 468 4.82 -22.55 21.15
N VAL A 469 6.02 -22.69 20.59
CA VAL A 469 6.30 -22.51 19.16
C VAL A 469 7.07 -23.72 18.69
N ILE A 470 6.57 -24.35 17.63
CA ILE A 470 7.10 -25.56 17.03
C ILE A 470 7.53 -25.19 15.61
N VAL A 471 8.76 -25.55 15.25
CA VAL A 471 9.34 -25.34 13.92
C VAL A 471 9.83 -26.69 13.41
N GLU A 472 9.40 -27.11 12.21
CA GLU A 472 9.76 -28.43 11.65
C GLU A 472 9.56 -29.60 12.63
N GLY A 473 8.52 -29.51 13.48
CA GLY A 473 8.18 -30.50 14.51
C GLY A 473 9.03 -30.46 15.78
N ARG A 474 10.03 -29.57 15.86
CA ARG A 474 10.83 -29.32 17.07
C ARG A 474 10.20 -28.20 17.90
N VAL A 475 10.02 -28.44 19.21
CA VAL A 475 9.62 -27.38 20.16
C VAL A 475 10.79 -26.40 20.34
N CYS A 476 10.59 -25.16 19.88
CA CYS A 476 11.59 -24.08 19.91
C CYS A 476 11.18 -22.91 20.84
N VAL A 477 9.93 -22.80 21.25
CA VAL A 477 9.50 -22.10 22.48
C VAL A 477 8.66 -23.07 23.30
N ASP A 478 8.87 -23.05 24.62
CA ASP A 478 8.44 -24.10 25.53
C ASP A 478 8.00 -23.49 26.87
N GLU A 479 6.69 -23.34 27.09
CA GLU A 479 6.12 -22.62 28.25
C GLU A 479 6.64 -21.17 28.36
N CYS A 480 6.75 -20.49 27.21
CA CYS A 480 7.43 -19.19 26.99
C CYS A 480 8.96 -19.20 27.13
N GLU A 481 9.62 -20.33 27.40
CA GLU A 481 11.09 -20.45 27.41
C GLU A 481 11.63 -20.70 26.00
N LEU A 482 12.52 -19.83 25.50
CA LEU A 482 13.08 -19.92 24.15
C LEU A 482 14.21 -20.97 24.05
N LYS A 483 14.06 -21.93 23.13
CA LYS A 483 14.93 -23.10 22.90
C LYS A 483 15.33 -23.24 21.41
N ALA A 484 15.37 -22.11 20.70
CA ALA A 484 15.79 -22.00 19.30
C ALA A 484 17.24 -22.49 19.09
N VAL A 485 17.52 -23.01 17.89
CA VAL A 485 18.81 -23.62 17.53
C VAL A 485 19.39 -22.91 16.31
N HIS A 486 20.65 -22.47 16.40
CA HIS A 486 21.39 -21.82 15.31
C HIS A 486 21.55 -22.78 14.12
N GLY A 487 21.20 -22.34 12.91
CA GLY A 487 21.30 -23.13 11.68
C GLY A 487 20.39 -24.38 11.65
N PHE A 488 19.22 -24.31 12.29
CA PHE A 488 18.22 -25.39 12.26
C PHE A 488 17.16 -25.20 11.16
N GLY A 489 16.86 -23.94 10.82
CA GLY A 489 15.96 -23.60 9.73
C GLY A 489 16.56 -23.88 8.35
N LYS A 490 15.72 -23.94 7.33
CA LYS A 490 16.11 -24.24 5.95
C LYS A 490 15.65 -23.13 5.00
N PHE A 491 16.40 -22.96 3.91
CA PHE A 491 15.86 -22.26 2.75
C PHE A 491 14.69 -23.05 2.15
N VAL A 492 13.61 -22.35 1.83
CA VAL A 492 12.40 -22.88 1.22
C VAL A 492 12.16 -22.16 -0.09
N GLU A 493 12.17 -22.91 -1.18
CA GLU A 493 11.84 -22.40 -2.52
C GLU A 493 10.38 -21.88 -2.57
N THR A 494 10.20 -20.76 -3.27
CA THR A 494 8.92 -20.16 -3.66
C THR A 494 8.77 -20.29 -5.18
N PRO A 495 8.50 -21.48 -5.74
CA PRO A 495 8.53 -21.71 -7.19
C PRO A 495 7.47 -20.91 -7.96
N SER A 496 7.81 -20.42 -9.16
CA SER A 496 6.88 -19.62 -9.99
C SER A 496 5.83 -20.42 -10.75
N HIS A 497 5.97 -21.74 -10.82
CA HIS A 497 5.00 -22.60 -11.47
C HIS A 497 3.79 -22.85 -10.56
N ASN A 498 2.58 -22.75 -11.12
CA ASN A 498 1.32 -23.00 -10.43
C ASN A 498 1.07 -22.11 -9.19
N ILE A 499 1.45 -20.82 -9.21
CA ILE A 499 0.95 -19.84 -8.23
C ILE A 499 -0.52 -19.50 -8.53
N ASP A 500 -1.40 -20.49 -8.47
CA ASP A 500 -2.80 -20.42 -8.91
C ASP A 500 -3.55 -19.23 -8.26
N TYR A 501 -3.28 -18.98 -6.97
CA TYR A 501 -3.87 -17.89 -6.20
C TYR A 501 -3.56 -16.49 -6.77
N VAL A 502 -2.42 -16.32 -7.44
CA VAL A 502 -1.98 -15.05 -8.04
C VAL A 502 -2.26 -15.02 -9.54
N TYR A 503 -1.96 -16.11 -10.26
CA TYR A 503 -1.95 -16.13 -11.72
C TYR A 503 -3.28 -16.51 -12.38
N CYS A 504 -4.19 -17.25 -11.73
CA CYS A 504 -5.52 -17.48 -12.31
C CYS A 504 -6.29 -16.16 -12.53
N LEU A 505 -6.02 -15.13 -11.71
CA LEU A 505 -6.55 -13.77 -11.87
C LEU A 505 -5.96 -13.01 -13.08
N ILE A 506 -4.82 -13.45 -13.60
CA ILE A 506 -4.11 -12.85 -14.74
C ILE A 506 -4.57 -13.47 -16.06
N GLU A 507 -4.74 -14.80 -16.12
CA GLU A 507 -5.09 -15.53 -17.35
C GLU A 507 -6.47 -15.14 -17.91
N ASP A 508 -7.48 -14.96 -17.06
CA ASP A 508 -8.81 -14.54 -17.50
C ASP A 508 -8.81 -13.13 -18.15
N ARG A 509 -7.87 -12.27 -17.77
CA ARG A 509 -7.73 -10.91 -18.31
C ARG A 509 -7.11 -10.87 -19.72
N GLU A 510 -6.50 -11.96 -20.19
CA GLU A 510 -5.85 -12.06 -21.51
C GLU A 510 -6.88 -12.18 -22.65
N LYS A 511 -8.13 -12.61 -22.34
CA LYS A 511 -9.20 -12.95 -23.30
C LYS A 511 -9.86 -11.73 -23.98
N ARG A 512 -9.16 -10.60 -24.06
CA ARG A 512 -9.65 -9.33 -24.61
C ARG A 512 -9.85 -9.38 -26.13
N PRO A 513 -10.83 -8.65 -26.69
CA PRO A 513 -11.08 -8.63 -28.13
C PRO A 513 -9.87 -8.06 -28.88
N ARG A 514 -9.43 -8.77 -29.93
CA ARG A 514 -8.43 -8.29 -30.87
C ARG A 514 -9.00 -7.13 -31.70
N GLY A 515 -8.14 -6.22 -32.14
CA GLY A 515 -8.56 -5.06 -32.93
C GLY A 515 -9.30 -5.45 -34.21
N VAL A 516 -10.25 -4.61 -34.64
CA VAL A 516 -11.07 -4.85 -35.84
C VAL A 516 -10.16 -5.01 -37.06
N ALA A 517 -10.09 -6.24 -37.57
CA ALA A 517 -9.45 -6.53 -38.85
C ALA A 517 -10.21 -5.80 -39.96
N ARG A 518 -9.52 -4.92 -40.68
CA ARG A 518 -10.02 -4.24 -41.87
C ARG A 518 -9.26 -4.80 -43.06
N THR A 519 -9.96 -5.23 -44.08
CA THR A 519 -9.37 -5.66 -45.34
C THR A 519 -8.81 -4.47 -46.13
N GLU A 520 -7.88 -4.73 -47.06
CA GLU A 520 -7.40 -3.70 -47.99
C GLU A 520 -8.53 -3.09 -48.82
N ALA A 521 -9.59 -3.86 -49.11
CA ALA A 521 -10.78 -3.40 -49.81
C ALA A 521 -11.58 -2.39 -48.97
N GLU A 522 -11.77 -2.64 -47.68
CA GLU A 522 -12.43 -1.70 -46.76
C GLU A 522 -11.56 -0.46 -46.50
N ALA A 523 -10.25 -0.63 -46.32
CA ALA A 523 -9.32 0.49 -46.18
C ALA A 523 -9.31 1.39 -47.42
N LYS A 524 -9.32 0.80 -48.62
CA LYS A 524 -9.43 1.54 -49.89
C LYS A 524 -10.79 2.23 -50.03
N LYS A 525 -11.90 1.54 -49.72
CA LYS A 525 -13.25 2.12 -49.74
C LYS A 525 -13.34 3.34 -48.82
N HIS A 526 -12.83 3.25 -47.59
CA HIS A 526 -12.84 4.35 -46.65
C HIS A 526 -11.92 5.50 -47.09
N ALA A 527 -10.76 5.21 -47.69
CA ALA A 527 -9.90 6.25 -48.28
C ALA A 527 -10.57 6.96 -49.48
N GLU A 528 -11.37 6.25 -50.29
CA GLU A 528 -12.15 6.84 -51.38
C GLU A 528 -13.34 7.66 -50.86
N GLU A 529 -13.99 7.23 -49.78
CA GLU A 529 -15.03 7.96 -49.04
C GLU A 529 -14.47 9.25 -48.41
N ASP A 530 -13.34 9.17 -47.69
CA ASP A 530 -12.65 10.33 -47.11
C ASP A 530 -12.17 11.32 -48.19
N ALA A 531 -11.65 10.83 -49.31
CA ALA A 531 -11.29 11.69 -50.45
C ALA A 531 -12.50 12.33 -51.12
N ALA A 532 -13.67 11.67 -51.15
CA ALA A 532 -14.93 12.28 -51.59
C ALA A 532 -15.41 13.37 -50.61
N ILE A 533 -15.33 13.11 -49.29
CA ILE A 533 -15.67 14.09 -48.24
C ILE A 533 -14.73 15.30 -48.28
N ALA A 534 -13.43 15.09 -48.55
CA ALA A 534 -12.45 16.17 -48.71
C ALA A 534 -12.78 17.07 -49.90
N ARG A 535 -13.04 16.49 -51.08
CA ARG A 535 -13.48 17.22 -52.29
C ARG A 535 -14.78 17.98 -52.06
N ALA A 536 -15.80 17.35 -51.47
CA ALA A 536 -17.07 18.00 -51.17
C ALA A 536 -16.91 19.19 -50.19
N LYS A 537 -16.00 19.10 -49.20
CA LYS A 537 -15.65 20.22 -48.32
C LYS A 537 -14.95 21.35 -49.05
N GLU A 538 -14.06 21.04 -49.99
CA GLU A 538 -13.34 22.04 -50.80
C GLU A 538 -14.28 22.73 -51.81
N GLU A 539 -15.14 21.98 -52.49
CA GLU A 539 -16.21 22.49 -53.37
C GLU A 539 -17.20 23.38 -52.61
N ALA A 540 -17.65 22.97 -51.42
CA ALA A 540 -18.50 23.80 -50.57
C ALA A 540 -17.80 25.10 -50.13
N ARG A 541 -16.50 25.04 -49.83
CA ARG A 541 -15.68 26.21 -49.48
C ARG A 541 -15.48 27.14 -50.69
N ALA A 542 -15.28 26.60 -51.88
CA ALA A 542 -15.18 27.35 -53.13
C ALA A 542 -16.52 28.01 -53.51
N ALA A 543 -17.64 27.29 -53.36
CA ALA A 543 -18.99 27.81 -53.57
C ALA A 543 -19.32 28.95 -52.59
N ALA A 544 -18.98 28.80 -51.30
CA ALA A 544 -19.12 29.86 -50.31
C ALA A 544 -18.27 31.10 -50.65
N ALA A 545 -17.03 30.91 -51.12
CA ALA A 545 -16.16 32.00 -51.57
C ALA A 545 -16.68 32.69 -52.85
N ALA A 546 -17.29 31.94 -53.78
CA ALA A 546 -17.95 32.49 -54.96
C ALA A 546 -19.20 33.30 -54.60
N LEU A 547 -20.01 32.82 -53.63
CA LEU A 547 -21.17 33.53 -53.11
C LEU A 547 -20.79 34.81 -52.35
N ALA A 548 -19.65 34.81 -51.66
CA ALA A 548 -19.08 36.01 -51.06
C ALA A 548 -18.63 37.03 -52.11
N LYS A 549 -18.00 36.58 -53.21
CA LYS A 549 -17.60 37.44 -54.32
C LYS A 549 -18.79 38.04 -55.09
N SER A 550 -19.84 37.27 -55.38
CA SER A 550 -21.03 37.80 -56.07
C SER A 550 -21.77 38.87 -55.24
N ARG A 551 -21.74 38.75 -53.91
CA ARG A 551 -22.20 39.79 -52.98
C ARG A 551 -21.32 41.05 -52.94
N GLN A 552 -20.09 40.99 -53.44
CA GLN A 552 -19.20 42.16 -53.57
C GLN A 552 -19.26 42.83 -54.95
N THR A 553 -19.65 42.11 -56.02
CA THR A 553 -19.72 42.68 -57.38
C THR A 553 -21.03 43.42 -57.68
N ASN A 554 -22.14 43.05 -57.04
CA ASN A 554 -23.43 43.74 -57.22
C ASN A 554 -23.57 44.95 -56.27
N GLY A 555 -22.76 45.98 -56.51
CA GLY A 555 -22.75 47.19 -55.71
C GLY A 555 -23.83 48.22 -56.09
N THR A 556 -24.99 48.17 -55.44
CA THR A 556 -25.79 49.34 -54.99
C THR A 556 -26.96 48.85 -54.12
N TYR A 557 -27.08 49.37 -52.89
CA TYR A 557 -28.28 49.17 -52.07
C TYR A 557 -28.79 50.53 -51.59
N ASP A 558 -29.66 51.14 -52.39
CA ASP A 558 -30.36 52.36 -51.98
C ASP A 558 -31.34 52.02 -50.84
N SER A 559 -31.43 52.88 -49.84
CA SER A 559 -32.02 52.55 -48.54
C SER A 559 -33.43 53.14 -48.39
N PRO A 560 -34.50 52.35 -48.53
CA PRO A 560 -35.86 52.86 -48.41
C PRO A 560 -36.15 53.31 -46.97
N LYS A 561 -36.40 54.61 -46.78
CA LYS A 561 -36.83 55.15 -45.49
C LYS A 561 -38.23 54.63 -45.13
N PRO A 562 -38.42 53.94 -43.99
CA PRO A 562 -39.75 53.50 -43.59
C PRO A 562 -40.63 54.69 -43.18
N LYS A 563 -41.84 54.76 -43.73
CA LYS A 563 -42.93 55.54 -43.11
C LYS A 563 -43.61 54.66 -42.06
N ILE A 564 -43.88 55.22 -40.89
CA ILE A 564 -44.60 54.53 -39.82
C ILE A 564 -46.10 54.56 -40.11
N SER A 565 -46.74 53.40 -40.12
CA SER A 565 -48.18 53.24 -39.94
C SER A 565 -48.47 51.90 -39.26
N MET A 566 -48.84 51.95 -37.98
CA MET A 566 -49.48 50.85 -37.24
C MET A 566 -50.93 50.69 -37.78
N PRO A 567 -51.55 49.48 -37.78
CA PRO A 567 -51.89 48.79 -36.54
C PRO A 567 -51.75 47.25 -36.51
N ASP A 568 -51.66 46.73 -35.27
CA ASP A 568 -52.24 45.51 -34.70
C ASP A 568 -52.23 44.17 -35.49
N CYS A 569 -51.35 43.25 -35.08
CA CYS A 569 -51.77 42.05 -34.33
C CYS A 569 -50.58 41.35 -33.61
N MET A 570 -50.87 40.53 -32.59
CA MET A 570 -49.94 39.61 -31.88
C MET A 570 -50.35 38.14 -32.17
N PRO A 571 -49.57 37.08 -31.81
CA PRO A 571 -48.31 36.98 -31.04
C PRO A 571 -47.14 36.46 -31.94
N THR A 572 -46.07 35.69 -31.60
CA THR A 572 -45.76 34.77 -30.46
C THR A 572 -44.25 34.50 -30.27
N LEU A 573 -43.91 33.93 -29.11
CA LEU A 573 -42.65 33.31 -28.66
C LEU A 573 -42.32 31.97 -29.38
N PRO A 574 -41.18 31.26 -29.14
CA PRO A 574 -40.06 31.53 -28.20
C PRO A 574 -38.63 31.45 -28.82
N ASP A 575 -37.62 31.67 -27.98
CA ASP A 575 -36.17 31.56 -28.26
C ASP A 575 -35.64 30.13 -28.52
N SER A 576 -34.48 30.04 -29.19
CA SER A 576 -33.26 29.39 -28.63
C SER A 576 -32.04 29.47 -29.59
N ALA A 577 -30.86 29.09 -29.08
CA ALA A 577 -29.59 28.84 -29.79
C ALA A 577 -28.73 30.06 -30.27
N VAL A 578 -28.08 30.71 -29.30
CA VAL A 578 -26.62 30.98 -29.23
C VAL A 578 -25.87 31.28 -30.54
N ILE A 579 -25.37 32.51 -30.69
CA ILE A 579 -24.12 32.83 -31.40
C ILE A 579 -23.31 33.83 -30.56
N THR A 580 -22.02 33.55 -30.35
CA THR A 580 -21.05 34.48 -29.76
C THR A 580 -20.31 35.31 -30.82
N PRO A 581 -20.22 36.64 -30.66
CA PRO A 581 -19.22 37.45 -31.32
C PRO A 581 -18.32 38.22 -30.32
N SER A 582 -17.11 38.52 -30.75
CA SER A 582 -16.09 39.21 -29.97
C SER A 582 -16.26 40.74 -29.95
N SER A 583 -15.50 41.38 -29.06
CA SER A 583 -14.93 42.74 -29.23
C SER A 583 -15.87 43.95 -29.38
N LYS A 584 -16.10 44.62 -28.24
CA LYS A 584 -16.24 46.09 -28.09
C LYS A 584 -17.44 46.79 -28.76
N GLY A 585 -18.63 46.59 -28.17
CA GLY A 585 -19.68 47.62 -28.11
C GLY A 585 -19.54 48.52 -26.86
N PRO A 586 -20.34 49.60 -26.73
CA PRO A 586 -20.28 50.52 -25.59
C PRO A 586 -20.82 49.91 -24.28
N ARG A 587 -20.27 50.33 -23.14
CA ARG A 587 -20.75 49.98 -21.80
C ARG A 587 -21.97 50.83 -21.43
N MET A 588 -22.96 50.24 -20.74
CA MET A 588 -23.87 50.98 -19.87
C MET A 588 -23.24 51.13 -18.47
N GLU A 589 -23.69 52.11 -17.70
CA GLU A 589 -23.28 52.29 -16.30
C GLU A 589 -23.86 51.19 -15.39
N GLY A 590 -23.11 50.80 -14.34
CA GLY A 590 -23.67 50.01 -13.22
C GLY A 590 -22.88 48.78 -12.75
N GLN A 591 -21.96 48.22 -13.55
CA GLN A 591 -21.20 47.02 -13.17
C GLN A 591 -19.74 47.30 -12.80
N ARG A 592 -19.30 46.76 -11.66
CA ARG A 592 -17.88 46.77 -11.22
C ARG A 592 -17.11 45.65 -11.90
N ASN A 593 -15.85 45.89 -12.23
CA ASN A 593 -14.95 44.89 -12.80
C ASN A 593 -14.33 44.02 -11.70
N LEU A 594 -14.26 42.69 -11.90
CA LEU A 594 -13.74 41.73 -10.92
C LEU A 594 -12.26 41.37 -11.14
N GLN A 595 -11.53 42.16 -11.94
CA GLN A 595 -10.11 41.94 -12.24
C GLN A 595 -9.17 43.06 -11.74
N ASP A 596 -9.72 44.12 -11.13
CA ASP A 596 -8.96 45.22 -10.55
C ASP A 596 -8.84 45.05 -9.02
N SER A 597 -8.04 44.07 -8.59
CA SER A 597 -7.77 43.81 -7.16
C SER A 597 -6.26 43.69 -6.87
N THR A 598 -5.59 44.81 -6.65
CA THR A 598 -4.25 44.84 -6.06
C THR A 598 -4.34 44.65 -4.55
N PHE A 599 -3.69 43.61 -4.01
CA PHE A 599 -3.56 43.41 -2.57
C PHE A 599 -2.23 43.99 -2.05
N SER A 600 -2.32 44.71 -0.93
CA SER A 600 -1.18 45.16 -0.12
C SER A 600 -1.23 44.48 1.24
N ILE A 601 -0.07 44.33 1.88
CA ILE A 601 0.11 43.66 3.17
C ILE A 601 -0.33 44.58 4.32
N SER A 602 -0.95 43.99 5.34
CA SER A 602 -1.01 44.49 6.73
C SER A 602 -1.08 43.30 7.69
#